data_AF-A0A9P3H812-F1
#
_entry.id   AF-A0A9P3H812-F1
#
_cell.length_a   1.000
_cell.length_b   1.000
_cell.length_c   1.000
_cell.angle_alpha   90.00
_cell.angle_beta   90.00
_cell.angle_gamma   90.00
#
_symmetry.space_group_name_H-M   'P 1'
#
loop_
_entity.id
_entity.type
_entity.pdbx_description
1 polymer ?
#
loop_
_entity_poly.entity_id
_entity_poly.type
_entity_poly.pdbx_seq_one_letter_code
_entity_poly.pdbx_strand_id
1 'polypeptide(L)'
;MKNTPLHSRLDHSQASLFVLSTKTTGAIAAAAVGLATAARPFGYRMSGRGLLLSMGALQCGWLGANLAISFLEAPVKFLAPTPAKRSQLDVGRHVFSAFNKVEVLLAAFDLLGWYLLVQRGLVPGSSMTTAGTTTPFSGFRQLGWRQWLRFTPGLIVYVFESFALLPALRGRSARVIEGRPVESARIHTLYVALEAVKIAALTISTVTIGRALW
;
A
#
# COMPACT_ATOMS: atom_id res chain seq x y z
N MET A 1 -27.25 39.17 -19.36
CA MET A 1 -25.88 38.62 -19.48
C MET A 1 -25.96 37.12 -19.27
N LYS A 2 -25.75 36.32 -20.32
CA LYS A 2 -25.75 34.85 -20.23
C LYS A 2 -24.47 34.43 -19.49
N ASN A 3 -24.61 33.76 -18.36
CA ASN A 3 -23.50 33.09 -17.69
C ASN A 3 -23.08 31.92 -18.57
N THR A 4 -22.17 32.16 -19.51
CA THR A 4 -21.48 31.10 -20.24
C THR A 4 -20.67 30.34 -19.19
N PRO A 5 -20.95 29.06 -18.90
CA PRO A 5 -20.06 28.30 -18.04
C PRO A 5 -18.70 28.27 -18.73
N LEU A 6 -17.68 28.79 -18.06
CA LEU A 6 -16.29 28.54 -18.41
C LEU A 6 -16.11 27.02 -18.35
N HIS A 7 -16.27 26.36 -19.50
CA HIS A 7 -15.70 25.04 -19.71
C HIS A 7 -14.19 25.24 -19.56
N SER A 8 -13.67 25.07 -18.34
CA SER A 8 -12.26 24.79 -18.14
C SER A 8 -12.02 23.42 -18.76
N ARG A 9 -11.86 23.38 -20.08
CA ARG A 9 -11.23 22.29 -20.81
C ARG A 9 -9.77 22.26 -20.38
N LEU A 10 -9.53 21.90 -19.12
CA LEU A 10 -8.32 21.19 -18.81
C LEU A 10 -8.58 19.84 -19.44
N ASP A 11 -8.07 19.65 -20.65
CA ASP A 11 -8.01 18.34 -21.29
C ASP A 11 -7.35 17.43 -20.26
N HIS A 12 -8.17 16.66 -19.54
CA HIS A 12 -7.68 15.71 -18.58
C HIS A 12 -6.84 14.73 -19.38
N SER A 13 -5.52 14.90 -19.36
CA SER A 13 -4.60 14.02 -20.09
C SER A 13 -4.91 12.59 -19.70
N GLN A 14 -4.66 11.63 -20.60
CA GLN A 14 -4.92 10.21 -20.34
C GLN A 14 -4.29 9.75 -19.02
N ALA A 15 -3.16 10.35 -18.61
CA ALA A 15 -2.53 10.11 -17.31
C ALA A 15 -3.40 10.56 -16.12
N SER A 16 -4.06 11.72 -16.21
CA SER A 16 -5.00 12.16 -15.17
C SER A 16 -6.23 11.26 -15.08
N LEU A 17 -6.86 10.90 -16.20
CA LEU A 17 -7.99 9.96 -16.21
C LEU A 17 -7.60 8.56 -15.71
N PHE A 18 -6.38 8.13 -16.00
CA PHE A 18 -5.82 6.88 -15.48
C PHE A 18 -5.63 6.93 -13.97
N VAL A 19 -5.11 8.03 -13.41
CA VAL A 19 -4.99 8.26 -11.96
C VAL A 19 -6.37 8.30 -11.29
N LEU A 20 -7.39 8.80 -11.99
CA LEU A 20 -8.75 8.94 -11.47
C LEU A 20 -9.61 7.67 -11.60
N SER A 21 -9.25 6.72 -12.48
CA SER A 21 -10.02 5.48 -12.70
C SER A 21 -9.86 4.46 -11.57
N THR A 22 -10.97 3.88 -11.10
CA THR A 22 -11.02 2.87 -10.04
C THR A 22 -10.94 1.43 -10.56
N LYS A 23 -11.33 1.20 -11.82
CA LYS A 23 -11.25 -0.12 -12.46
C LYS A 23 -9.80 -0.55 -12.74
N THR A 24 -8.85 0.39 -12.71
CA THR A 24 -7.44 0.13 -13.02
C THR A 24 -6.65 -0.44 -11.84
N THR A 25 -7.14 -0.39 -10.60
CA THR A 25 -6.38 -0.89 -9.44
C THR A 25 -6.03 -2.37 -9.57
N GLY A 26 -6.98 -3.22 -10.00
CA GLY A 26 -6.72 -4.65 -10.21
C GLY A 26 -5.76 -4.92 -11.37
N ALA A 27 -5.86 -4.14 -12.46
CA ALA A 27 -4.93 -4.22 -13.58
C ALA A 27 -3.51 -3.78 -13.19
N ILE A 28 -3.39 -2.71 -12.39
CA ILE A 28 -2.12 -2.26 -11.82
C ILE A 28 -1.55 -3.34 -10.91
N ALA A 29 -2.36 -4.00 -10.09
CA ALA A 29 -1.89 -5.09 -9.22
C ALA A 29 -1.33 -6.26 -10.02
N ALA A 30 -2.04 -6.71 -11.06
CA ALA A 30 -1.55 -7.77 -11.94
C ALA A 30 -0.25 -7.36 -12.66
N ALA A 31 -0.19 -6.14 -13.19
CA ALA A 31 1.01 -5.62 -13.86
C ALA A 31 2.18 -5.45 -12.88
N ALA A 32 1.93 -5.00 -11.66
CA ALA A 32 2.93 -4.84 -10.61
C ALA A 32 3.53 -6.18 -10.20
N VAL A 33 2.69 -7.21 -10.02
CA VAL A 33 3.15 -8.57 -9.75
C VAL A 33 3.93 -9.12 -10.96
N GLY A 34 3.47 -8.88 -12.18
CA GLY A 34 4.20 -9.24 -13.40
C GLY A 34 5.58 -8.58 -13.49
N LEU A 35 5.66 -7.28 -13.21
CA LEU A 35 6.92 -6.53 -13.20
C LEU A 35 7.85 -7.01 -12.08
N ALA A 36 7.31 -7.21 -10.87
CA ALA A 36 8.06 -7.72 -9.73
C ALA A 36 8.60 -9.13 -10.03
N THR A 37 7.78 -10.03 -10.59
CA THR A 37 8.25 -11.36 -11.00
C THR A 37 9.28 -11.30 -12.13
N ALA A 38 9.16 -10.38 -13.09
CA ALA A 38 10.18 -10.13 -14.10
C ALA A 38 11.50 -9.57 -13.53
N ALA A 39 11.45 -8.89 -12.38
CA ALA A 39 12.63 -8.40 -11.65
C ALA A 39 13.33 -9.50 -10.82
N ARG A 40 12.75 -10.70 -10.71
CA ARG A 40 13.34 -11.87 -10.03
C ARG A 40 14.83 -12.12 -10.35
N PRO A 41 15.28 -12.23 -11.62
CA PRO A 41 16.69 -12.48 -11.93
C PRO A 41 17.64 -11.41 -11.37
N PHE A 42 17.21 -10.15 -11.32
CA PHE A 42 18.00 -9.07 -10.72
C PHE A 42 18.14 -9.27 -9.21
N GLY A 43 17.06 -9.64 -8.53
CA GLY A 43 17.07 -9.91 -7.09
C GLY A 43 17.99 -11.08 -6.69
N TYR A 44 18.17 -12.08 -7.56
CA TYR A 44 19.14 -13.16 -7.32
C TYR A 44 20.60 -12.72 -7.53
N ARG A 45 20.85 -11.73 -8.39
CA ARG A 45 22.18 -11.17 -8.60
C ARG A 45 22.64 -10.27 -7.44
N MET A 46 21.70 -9.72 -6.66
CA MET A 46 22.04 -8.90 -5.49
C MET A 46 22.68 -9.74 -4.38
N SER A 47 23.68 -9.17 -3.71
CA SER A 47 24.20 -9.69 -2.43
C SER A 47 23.07 -9.85 -1.41
N GLY A 48 23.16 -10.83 -0.50
CA GLY A 48 22.14 -11.03 0.54
C GLY A 48 21.92 -9.79 1.41
N ARG A 49 23.01 -9.09 1.77
CA ARG A 49 22.94 -7.78 2.46
C ARG A 49 22.27 -6.71 1.59
N GLY A 50 22.57 -6.68 0.30
CA GLY A 50 21.95 -5.75 -0.65
C GLY A 50 20.44 -5.94 -0.78
N LEU A 51 19.99 -7.20 -0.84
CA LEU A 51 18.56 -7.53 -0.87
C LEU A 51 17.86 -7.08 0.41
N LEU A 52 18.41 -7.38 1.59
CA LEU A 52 17.88 -6.93 2.88
C LEU A 52 17.81 -5.40 2.97
N LEU A 53 18.86 -4.68 2.55
CA LEU A 53 18.87 -3.23 2.50
C LEU A 53 17.78 -2.66 1.57
N SER A 54 17.62 -3.24 0.38
CA SER A 54 16.61 -2.80 -0.59
C SER A 54 15.19 -2.96 -0.05
N MET A 55 14.92 -4.05 0.67
CA MET A 55 13.62 -4.28 1.32
C MET A 55 13.38 -3.33 2.49
N GLY A 56 14.38 -3.14 3.36
CA GLY A 56 14.27 -2.18 4.46
C GLY A 56 13.99 -0.77 3.95
N ALA A 57 14.66 -0.35 2.87
CA ALA A 57 14.42 0.95 2.23
C ALA A 57 13.00 1.05 1.64
N LEU A 58 12.52 0.00 0.97
CA LEU A 58 11.16 -0.07 0.43
C LEU A 58 10.10 0.07 1.54
N GLN A 59 10.26 -0.67 2.64
CA GLN A 59 9.34 -0.64 3.78
C GLN A 59 9.38 0.70 4.52
N CYS A 60 10.56 1.30 4.70
CA CYS A 60 10.70 2.66 5.22
C CYS A 60 9.97 3.68 4.35
N GLY A 61 10.12 3.59 3.02
CA GLY A 61 9.44 4.46 2.07
C GLY A 61 7.92 4.33 2.14
N TRP A 62 7.41 3.09 2.20
CA TRP A 62 5.98 2.83 2.34
C TRP A 62 5.44 3.36 3.68
N LEU A 63 6.14 3.10 4.79
CA LEU A 63 5.79 3.61 6.10
C LEU A 63 5.75 5.14 6.12
N GLY A 64 6.77 5.79 5.57
CA GLY A 64 6.83 7.26 5.47
C GLY A 64 5.68 7.84 4.65
N ALA A 65 5.33 7.19 3.53
CA ALA A 65 4.23 7.63 2.69
C ALA A 65 2.86 7.49 3.39
N ASN A 66 2.61 6.39 4.11
CA ASN A 66 1.40 6.21 4.92
C ASN A 66 1.28 7.28 6.03
N LEU A 67 2.37 7.53 6.77
CA LEU A 67 2.39 8.57 7.79
C LEU A 67 2.12 9.96 7.20
N ALA A 68 2.74 10.27 6.06
CA ALA A 68 2.57 11.56 5.39
C ALA A 68 1.13 11.79 4.89
N ILE A 69 0.51 10.80 4.24
CA ILE A 69 -0.83 10.96 3.66
C ILE A 69 -1.93 10.77 4.71
N SER A 70 -1.89 9.67 5.46
CA SER A 70 -2.99 9.29 6.37
C SER A 70 -2.98 10.09 7.69
N PHE A 71 -1.80 10.39 8.25
CA PHE A 71 -1.69 11.01 9.59
C PHE A 71 -1.29 12.48 9.58
N LEU A 72 -0.64 12.97 8.52
CA LEU A 72 -0.26 14.37 8.42
C LEU A 72 -1.18 15.14 7.46
N GLU A 73 -1.26 14.76 6.19
CA GLU A 73 -2.06 15.47 5.19
C GLU A 73 -3.55 15.47 5.53
N ALA A 74 -4.14 14.30 5.80
CA ALA A 74 -5.57 14.19 5.99
C ALA A 74 -6.08 15.05 7.17
N PRO A 75 -5.51 15.00 8.39
CA PRO A 75 -5.93 15.89 9.47
C PRO A 75 -5.73 17.37 9.13
N VAL A 76 -4.55 17.75 8.62
CA VAL A 76 -4.25 19.16 8.28
C VAL A 76 -5.26 19.71 7.26
N LYS A 77 -5.60 18.93 6.24
CA LYS A 77 -6.53 19.31 5.18
C LYS A 77 -7.96 19.45 5.65
N PHE A 78 -8.45 18.54 6.50
CA PHE A 78 -9.84 18.54 6.98
C PHE A 78 -10.07 19.48 8.16
N LEU A 79 -9.01 19.94 8.82
CA LEU A 79 -9.05 20.96 9.86
C LEU A 79 -8.96 22.39 9.30
N ALA A 80 -8.68 22.56 8.00
CA ALA A 80 -8.60 23.88 7.39
C ALA A 80 -9.96 24.61 7.46
N PRO A 81 -10.00 25.85 7.97
CA PRO A 81 -11.25 26.56 8.26
C PRO A 81 -11.95 27.10 7.00
N THR A 82 -11.17 27.39 5.95
CA THR A 82 -11.65 28.13 4.78
C THR A 82 -12.33 27.25 3.73
N PRO A 83 -11.75 26.11 3.30
CA PRO A 83 -12.36 25.33 2.23
C PRO A 83 -13.62 24.60 2.71
N ALA A 84 -14.67 24.60 1.88
CA ALA A 84 -15.88 23.85 2.19
C ALA A 84 -15.58 22.35 2.32
N LYS A 85 -16.11 21.71 3.37
CA LYS A 85 -15.88 20.29 3.68
C LYS A 85 -16.15 19.35 2.49
N ARG A 86 -17.17 19.65 1.66
CA ARG A 86 -17.47 18.89 0.44
C ARG A 86 -16.33 18.95 -0.58
N SER A 87 -15.72 20.12 -0.76
CA SER A 87 -14.56 20.31 -1.63
C SER A 87 -13.34 19.55 -1.11
N GLN A 88 -13.11 19.55 0.21
CA GLN A 88 -11.99 18.80 0.80
C GLN A 88 -12.16 17.29 0.62
N LEU A 89 -13.40 16.78 0.77
CA LEU A 89 -13.72 15.36 0.59
C LEU A 89 -13.55 14.91 -0.87
N ASP A 90 -13.85 15.80 -1.83
CA ASP A 90 -13.59 15.59 -3.26
C ASP A 90 -12.09 15.39 -3.52
N VAL A 91 -11.26 16.36 -3.10
CA VAL A 91 -9.80 16.23 -3.27
C VAL A 91 -9.28 15.00 -2.51
N GLY A 92 -9.82 14.72 -1.33
CA GLY A 92 -9.49 13.53 -0.53
C GLY A 92 -9.69 12.23 -1.30
N ARG A 93 -10.84 12.00 -1.94
CA ARG A 93 -11.08 10.74 -2.68
C ARG A 93 -10.05 10.49 -3.78
N HIS A 94 -9.56 11.54 -4.43
CA HIS A 94 -8.57 11.42 -5.48
C HIS A 94 -7.17 11.14 -4.96
N VAL A 95 -6.76 11.85 -3.90
CA VAL A 95 -5.46 11.60 -3.24
C VAL A 95 -5.39 10.16 -2.73
N PHE A 96 -6.39 9.71 -1.96
CA PHE A 96 -6.41 8.33 -1.45
C PHE A 96 -6.52 7.28 -2.57
N SER A 97 -7.08 7.63 -3.73
CA SER A 97 -7.10 6.72 -4.89
C SER A 97 -5.78 6.64 -5.62
N ALA A 98 -5.09 7.76 -5.78
CA ALA A 98 -3.74 7.79 -6.33
C ALA A 98 -2.78 7.04 -5.40
N PHE A 99 -2.87 7.32 -4.09
CA PHE A 99 -2.02 6.70 -3.08
C PHE A 99 -2.20 5.18 -3.03
N ASN A 100 -3.43 4.68 -3.03
CA ASN A 100 -3.68 3.23 -3.08
C ASN A 100 -3.01 2.53 -4.28
N LYS A 101 -2.88 3.21 -5.43
CA LYS A 101 -2.17 2.64 -6.60
C LYS A 101 -0.67 2.57 -6.39
N VAL A 102 -0.08 3.55 -5.70
CA VAL A 102 1.32 3.50 -5.28
C VAL A 102 1.52 2.38 -4.28
N GLU A 103 0.62 2.22 -3.31
CA GLU A 103 0.68 1.11 -2.36
C GLU A 103 0.60 -0.26 -3.05
N VAL A 104 -0.17 -0.41 -4.14
CA VAL A 104 -0.19 -1.67 -4.92
C VAL A 104 1.22 -2.00 -5.44
N LEU A 105 1.94 -1.01 -5.96
CA LEU A 105 3.30 -1.22 -6.49
C LEU A 105 4.25 -1.61 -5.35
N LEU A 106 4.21 -0.87 -4.24
CA LEU A 106 5.04 -1.14 -3.06
C LEU A 106 4.76 -2.54 -2.50
N ALA A 107 3.49 -2.94 -2.42
CA ALA A 107 3.05 -4.27 -1.99
C ALA A 107 3.60 -5.39 -2.89
N ALA A 108 3.56 -5.21 -4.21
CA ALA A 108 4.06 -6.20 -5.15
C ALA A 108 5.58 -6.38 -5.04
N PHE A 109 6.34 -5.29 -4.88
CA PHE A 109 7.80 -5.37 -4.68
C PHE A 109 8.18 -5.93 -3.31
N ASP A 110 7.42 -5.61 -2.26
CA ASP A 110 7.65 -6.17 -0.92
C ASP A 110 7.41 -7.69 -0.91
N LEU A 111 6.32 -8.14 -1.54
CA LEU A 111 6.03 -9.56 -1.77
C LEU A 111 7.15 -10.28 -2.53
N LEU A 112 7.69 -9.67 -3.58
CA LEU A 112 8.83 -10.21 -4.31
C LEU A 112 10.07 -10.30 -3.43
N GLY A 113 10.38 -9.25 -2.67
CA GLY A 113 11.52 -9.24 -1.76
C GLY A 113 11.43 -10.39 -0.76
N TRP A 114 10.27 -10.54 -0.12
CA TRP A 114 10.01 -11.65 0.81
C TRP A 114 10.14 -13.01 0.14
N TYR A 115 9.57 -13.16 -1.05
CA TYR A 115 9.72 -14.37 -1.85
C TYR A 115 11.20 -14.72 -2.05
N LEU A 116 12.02 -13.75 -2.47
CA LEU A 116 13.45 -13.94 -2.70
C LEU A 116 14.22 -14.27 -1.42
N LEU A 117 13.91 -13.63 -0.30
CA LEU A 117 14.53 -13.95 1.00
C LEU A 117 14.24 -15.40 1.42
N VAL A 118 12.98 -15.84 1.26
CA VAL A 118 12.55 -17.20 1.56
C VAL A 118 13.26 -18.23 0.68
N GLN A 119 13.37 -17.98 -0.63
CA GLN A 119 14.09 -18.89 -1.54
C GLN A 119 15.58 -18.98 -1.24
N ARG A 120 16.17 -17.90 -0.71
CA ARG A 120 17.61 -17.80 -0.43
C ARG A 120 17.98 -18.22 0.99
N GLY A 121 17.01 -18.61 1.81
CA GLY A 121 17.26 -18.96 3.22
C GLY A 121 17.71 -17.78 4.08
N LEU A 122 17.46 -16.54 3.64
CA LEU A 122 17.94 -15.31 4.27
C LEU A 122 16.89 -14.69 5.21
N VAL A 123 15.90 -15.46 5.64
CA VAL A 123 14.82 -14.95 6.49
C VAL A 123 15.38 -14.71 7.91
N PRO A 124 15.29 -13.47 8.44
CA PRO A 124 15.82 -13.17 9.76
C PRO A 124 15.19 -14.02 10.86
N GLY A 125 16.03 -14.75 11.61
CA GLY A 125 15.61 -15.59 12.73
C GLY A 125 14.88 -16.87 12.32
N SER A 126 15.05 -17.36 11.09
CA SER A 126 14.68 -18.72 10.72
C SER A 126 15.88 -19.65 10.78
N SER A 127 15.76 -20.78 11.45
CA SER A 127 16.71 -21.90 11.36
C SER A 127 16.42 -22.70 10.09
N MET A 128 16.63 -22.09 8.92
CA MET A 128 16.44 -22.77 7.63
C MET A 128 17.66 -23.65 7.34
N THR A 129 17.47 -24.97 7.40
CA THR A 129 18.40 -25.97 6.87
C THR A 129 18.34 -25.93 5.35
N THR A 130 19.13 -25.02 4.76
CA THR A 130 19.15 -24.84 3.31
C THR A 130 20.07 -25.86 2.67
N ALA A 131 19.51 -26.89 2.03
CA ALA A 131 20.18 -27.58 0.94
C ALA A 131 19.16 -27.99 -0.14
N GLY A 132 19.18 -27.26 -1.27
CA GLY A 132 18.87 -27.84 -2.58
C GLY A 132 17.42 -28.08 -3.00
N THR A 133 16.42 -27.37 -2.46
CA THR A 133 15.03 -27.58 -2.93
C THR A 133 14.70 -26.70 -4.15
N THR A 134 14.50 -27.32 -5.31
CA THR A 134 14.23 -26.67 -6.61
C THR A 134 12.78 -26.20 -6.81
N THR A 135 11.86 -26.56 -5.90
CA THR A 135 10.45 -26.22 -6.04
C THR A 135 10.15 -24.78 -5.59
N PRO A 136 9.38 -23.99 -6.37
CA PRO A 136 9.22 -22.54 -6.15
C PRO A 136 8.54 -22.13 -4.84
N PHE A 137 8.05 -23.07 -4.02
CA PHE A 137 7.33 -22.77 -2.77
C PHE A 137 7.82 -23.56 -1.54
N SER A 138 8.85 -24.40 -1.67
CA SER A 138 9.34 -25.21 -0.55
C SER A 138 9.81 -24.37 0.64
N GLY A 139 10.43 -23.21 0.39
CA GLY A 139 10.90 -22.32 1.44
C GLY A 139 9.76 -21.82 2.35
N PHE A 140 8.55 -21.64 1.83
CA PHE A 140 7.42 -21.18 2.65
C PHE A 140 6.96 -22.24 3.66
N ARG A 141 7.15 -23.53 3.38
CA ARG A 141 6.82 -24.62 4.32
C ARG A 141 7.72 -24.62 5.56
N GLN A 142 8.90 -24.00 5.47
CA GLN A 142 9.89 -23.96 6.55
C GLN A 142 9.72 -22.73 7.45
N LEU A 143 8.85 -21.79 7.07
CA LEU A 143 8.56 -20.61 7.88
C LEU A 143 7.71 -21.01 9.09
N GLY A 144 8.20 -20.71 10.29
CA GLY A 144 7.43 -20.83 11.52
C GLY A 144 6.39 -19.71 11.66
N TRP A 145 5.44 -19.91 12.57
CA TRP A 145 4.36 -18.96 12.85
C TRP A 145 4.87 -17.54 13.22
N ARG A 146 6.04 -17.44 13.87
CA ARG A 146 6.68 -16.16 14.21
C ARG A 146 7.06 -15.35 12.97
N GLN A 147 7.49 -16.02 11.91
CA GLN A 147 7.82 -15.38 10.64
C GLN A 147 6.52 -14.99 9.92
N TRP A 148 5.50 -15.87 9.91
CA TRP A 148 4.17 -15.56 9.36
C TRP A 148 3.54 -14.32 9.97
N LEU A 149 3.65 -14.15 11.28
CA LEU A 149 3.17 -12.96 11.99
C LEU A 149 3.92 -11.67 11.63
N ARG A 150 5.14 -11.74 11.08
CA ARG A 150 5.89 -10.55 10.67
C ARG A 150 5.52 -10.09 9.28
N PHE A 151 5.24 -11.01 8.35
CA PHE A 151 5.04 -10.67 6.95
C PHE A 151 3.57 -10.49 6.56
N THR A 152 2.66 -11.28 7.13
CA THR A 152 1.27 -11.31 6.67
C THR A 152 0.41 -10.14 7.13
N PRO A 153 0.52 -9.61 8.36
CA PRO A 153 -0.52 -8.71 8.85
C PRO A 153 -0.61 -7.41 8.06
N GLY A 154 0.54 -6.78 7.73
CA GLY A 154 0.57 -5.54 6.95
C GLY A 154 -0.05 -5.72 5.56
N LEU A 155 0.24 -6.83 4.88
CA LEU A 155 -0.31 -7.12 3.57
C LEU A 155 -1.82 -7.47 3.62
N ILE A 156 -2.24 -8.27 4.59
CA ILE A 156 -3.66 -8.63 4.78
C ILE A 156 -4.47 -7.37 5.04
N VAL A 157 -3.97 -6.51 5.94
CA VAL A 157 -4.60 -5.23 6.25
C VAL A 157 -4.69 -4.38 4.99
N TYR A 158 -3.59 -4.22 4.26
CA TYR A 158 -3.57 -3.45 3.01
C TYR A 158 -4.59 -3.98 1.98
N VAL A 159 -4.65 -5.29 1.76
CA VAL A 159 -5.61 -5.91 0.83
C VAL A 159 -7.05 -5.64 1.28
N PHE A 160 -7.33 -5.81 2.57
CA PHE A 160 -8.66 -5.53 3.11
C PHE A 160 -9.04 -4.04 2.98
N GLU A 161 -8.10 -3.14 3.24
CA GLU A 161 -8.28 -1.70 3.04
C GLU A 161 -8.56 -1.36 1.58
N SER A 162 -7.76 -1.91 0.66
CA SER A 162 -7.84 -1.62 -0.77
C SER A 162 -9.17 -2.06 -1.39
N PHE A 163 -9.65 -3.26 -1.03
CA PHE A 163 -10.82 -3.87 -1.65
C PHE A 163 -12.13 -3.67 -0.87
N ALA A 164 -12.09 -3.48 0.45
CA ALA A 164 -13.30 -3.32 1.25
C ALA A 164 -13.47 -1.88 1.78
N LEU A 165 -12.47 -1.36 2.51
CA LEU A 165 -12.65 -0.11 3.25
C LEU A 165 -12.56 1.14 2.38
N LEU A 166 -11.60 1.22 1.46
CA LEU A 166 -11.44 2.37 0.57
C LEU A 166 -12.65 2.55 -0.36
N PRO A 167 -13.21 1.50 -1.00
CA PRO A 167 -14.44 1.63 -1.76
C PRO A 167 -15.62 2.10 -0.90
N ALA A 168 -15.75 1.57 0.32
CA ALA A 168 -16.81 1.98 1.25
C ALA A 168 -16.68 3.45 1.69
N LEU A 169 -15.47 3.91 2.00
CA LEU A 169 -15.19 5.31 2.37
C LEU A 169 -15.44 6.27 1.21
N ARG A 170 -15.14 5.87 -0.03
CA ARG A 170 -15.45 6.66 -1.24
C ARG A 170 -16.95 6.76 -1.49
N GLY A 171 -17.67 5.66 -1.35
CA GLY A 171 -19.14 5.66 -1.45
C GLY A 171 -19.79 6.54 -0.37
N ARG A 172 -19.18 6.62 0.82
CA ARG A 172 -19.58 7.55 1.87
C ARG A 172 -19.29 9.01 1.50
N SER A 173 -18.07 9.33 1.06
CA SER A 173 -17.71 10.71 0.72
C SER A 173 -18.54 11.23 -0.45
N ALA A 174 -18.84 10.40 -1.45
CA ALA A 174 -19.76 10.73 -2.54
C ALA A 174 -21.16 11.11 -2.04
N ARG A 175 -21.74 10.32 -1.13
CA ARG A 175 -23.04 10.62 -0.51
C ARG A 175 -23.05 11.96 0.27
N VAL A 176 -21.97 12.27 1.01
CA VAL A 176 -21.83 13.56 1.70
C VAL A 176 -21.77 14.74 0.72
N ILE A 177 -21.08 14.56 -0.41
CA ILE A 177 -20.96 15.58 -1.46
C ILE A 177 -22.33 15.84 -2.11
N GLU A 178 -23.10 14.78 -2.35
CA GLU A 178 -24.48 14.83 -2.89
C GLU A 178 -25.53 15.32 -1.87
N GLY A 179 -25.17 15.53 -0.60
CA GLY A 179 -26.10 15.95 0.45
C GLY A 179 -27.04 14.84 0.93
N ARG A 180 -26.75 13.57 0.63
CA ARG A 180 -27.51 12.42 1.11
C ARG A 180 -27.16 12.07 2.56
N PRO A 181 -28.11 11.54 3.36
CA PRO A 181 -27.81 11.05 4.70
C PRO A 181 -26.83 9.87 4.64
N VAL A 182 -25.98 9.75 5.66
CA VAL A 182 -24.92 8.73 5.70
C VAL A 182 -24.87 8.07 7.07
N GLU A 183 -24.99 6.75 7.09
CA GLU A 183 -24.95 5.96 8.30
C GLU A 183 -23.52 5.76 8.85
N SER A 184 -23.45 5.62 10.18
CA SER A 184 -22.37 5.17 11.08
C SER A 184 -20.93 5.67 10.86
N ALA A 185 -20.34 6.24 11.90
CA ALA A 185 -18.93 6.65 11.99
C ALA A 185 -17.90 5.47 11.99
N ARG A 186 -18.35 4.21 12.19
CA ARG A 186 -17.47 3.08 12.51
C ARG A 186 -16.46 2.70 11.41
N ILE A 187 -16.82 2.84 10.13
CA ILE A 187 -15.93 2.45 9.01
C ILE A 187 -14.67 3.32 8.96
N HIS A 188 -14.80 4.62 9.26
CA HIS A 188 -13.65 5.51 9.28
C HIS A 188 -12.70 5.18 10.44
N THR A 189 -13.26 4.94 11.64
CA THR A 189 -12.46 4.51 12.80
C THR A 189 -11.78 3.17 12.55
N LEU A 190 -12.47 2.22 11.92
CA LEU A 190 -11.89 0.92 11.56
C LEU A 190 -10.72 1.07 10.57
N TYR A 191 -10.87 1.92 9.55
CA TYR A 191 -9.78 2.25 8.62
C TYR A 191 -8.56 2.81 9.35
N VAL A 192 -8.74 3.79 10.23
CA VAL A 192 -7.63 4.39 11.00
C VAL A 192 -6.97 3.36 11.93
N ALA A 193 -7.76 2.49 12.57
CA ALA A 193 -7.23 1.44 13.44
C ALA A 193 -6.42 0.41 12.64
N LEU A 194 -6.89 -0.01 11.48
CA LEU A 194 -6.17 -0.92 10.60
C LEU A 194 -4.91 -0.28 10.02
N GLU A 195 -4.95 0.98 9.63
CA GLU A 195 -3.78 1.72 9.16
C GLU A 195 -2.68 1.73 10.24
N ALA A 196 -3.05 1.93 11.51
CA ALA A 196 -2.12 1.85 12.64
C ALA A 196 -1.51 0.44 12.80
N VAL A 197 -2.31 -0.62 12.62
CA VAL A 197 -1.82 -2.00 12.62
C VAL A 197 -0.85 -2.24 11.47
N LYS A 198 -1.13 -1.74 10.26
CA LYS A 198 -0.25 -1.83 9.08
C LYS A 198 1.09 -1.13 9.34
N ILE A 199 1.06 0.07 9.91
CA ILE A 199 2.27 0.82 10.28
C ILE A 199 3.09 0.06 11.31
N ALA A 200 2.46 -0.49 12.35
CA ALA A 200 3.14 -1.29 13.35
C ALA A 200 3.81 -2.53 12.73
N ALA A 201 3.09 -3.24 11.84
CA ALA A 201 3.62 -4.40 11.13
C ALA A 201 4.83 -4.03 10.24
N LEU A 202 4.74 -2.95 9.46
CA LEU A 202 5.84 -2.46 8.63
C LEU A 202 7.04 -2.03 9.48
N THR A 203 6.81 -1.40 10.62
CA THR A 203 7.86 -0.98 11.57
C THR A 203 8.60 -2.20 12.13
N ILE A 204 7.86 -3.19 12.62
CA ILE A 204 8.42 -4.43 13.18
C ILE A 204 9.24 -5.17 12.10
N SER A 205 8.71 -5.26 10.88
CA SER A 205 9.41 -5.88 9.75
C SER A 205 10.72 -5.14 9.43
N THR A 206 10.65 -3.82 9.26
CA THR A 206 11.81 -2.97 8.95
C THR A 206 12.91 -3.11 10.00
N VAL A 207 12.56 -3.01 11.29
CA VAL A 207 13.52 -3.14 12.39
C VAL A 207 14.14 -4.55 12.41
N THR A 208 13.36 -5.58 12.13
CA THR A 208 13.85 -6.96 12.08
C THR A 208 14.87 -7.16 10.95
N ILE A 209 14.60 -6.61 9.77
CA ILE A 209 15.53 -6.60 8.64
C ILE A 209 16.80 -5.82 9.01
N GLY A 210 16.64 -4.66 9.64
CA GLY A 210 17.76 -3.85 10.14
C GLY A 210 18.65 -4.64 11.09
N ARG A 211 18.08 -5.36 12.05
CA ARG A 211 18.82 -6.22 12.98
C ARG A 211 19.55 -7.39 12.32
N ALA A 212 19.13 -7.81 11.13
CA ALA A 212 19.81 -8.88 10.38
C ALA A 212 21.05 -8.38 9.59
N LEU A 213 21.21 -7.06 9.48
CA LEU A 213 22.34 -6.43 8.78
C LEU A 213 23.58 -6.23 9.67
N TRP A 214 23.38 -6.17 10.99
CA TRP A 214 24.41 -5.98 12.02
C TRP A 214 24.71 -7.31 12.72
#